data_AF-A0A6B2CWZ1-F1
#
_entry.id   AF-A0A6B2CWZ1-F1
#
_cell.length_a   1.000
_cell.length_b   1.000
_cell.length_c   1.000
_cell.angle_alpha   90.00
_cell.angle_beta   90.00
_cell.angle_gamma   90.00
#
_symmetry.space_group_name_H-M   'P 1'
#
loop_
_entity.id
_entity.type
_entity.pdbx_description
1 polymer ?
#
loop_
_entity_poly.entity_id
_entity_poly.type
_entity_poly.pdbx_seq_one_letter_code
_entity_poly.pdbx_strand_id
1 'polypeptide(L)' 'AYDFAGRLKKMGFRYVLAYVSPENYKALAIARKIGAEIKCRDVCVVQYVLAEGGEEMCRR' A
#
# COMPACT_ATOMS: atom_id res chain seq x y z
N ALA A 1 8.86 7.31 -13.71
CA ALA A 1 8.32 6.10 -13.07
C ALA A 1 6.99 5.77 -13.74
N TYR A 2 6.72 4.48 -14.00
CA TYR A 2 5.47 4.05 -14.61
C TYR A 2 4.33 4.15 -13.57
N ASP A 3 3.24 4.84 -13.88
CA ASP A 3 2.10 4.95 -12.96
C ASP A 3 1.28 3.64 -12.99
N PHE A 4 1.74 2.69 -12.19
CA PHE A 4 1.09 1.39 -12.03
C PHE A 4 -0.21 1.50 -11.22
N ALA A 5 -0.28 2.45 -10.27
CA ALA A 5 -1.44 2.65 -9.42
C ALA A 5 -2.67 3.07 -10.24
N GLY A 6 -2.51 4.03 -11.16
CA GLY A 6 -3.57 4.47 -12.05
C GLY A 6 -4.12 3.36 -12.96
N ARG A 7 -3.27 2.46 -13.43
CA ARG A 7 -3.70 1.29 -14.21
C ARG A 7 -4.46 0.27 -13.37
N LEU A 8 -3.96 -0.07 -12.18
CA LEU A 8 -4.64 -1.01 -11.29
C LEU A 8 -6.02 -0.52 -10.89
N LYS A 9 -6.18 0.79 -10.64
CA LYS A 9 -7.48 1.41 -10.40
C LYS A 9 -8.43 1.22 -11.59
N LYS A 10 -7.97 1.49 -12.82
CA LYS A 10 -8.77 1.29 -14.06
C LYS A 10 -9.15 -0.17 -14.32
N MET A 11 -8.35 -1.12 -13.82
CA MET A 11 -8.66 -2.55 -13.89
C MET A 11 -9.64 -3.03 -12.81
N GLY A 12 -10.08 -2.14 -11.90
CA GLY A 12 -11.04 -2.46 -10.85
C GLY A 12 -10.44 -3.08 -9.59
N PHE A 13 -9.10 -3.03 -9.41
CA PHE A 13 -8.49 -3.47 -8.16
C PHE A 13 -8.80 -2.48 -7.04
N ARG A 14 -9.21 -3.00 -5.88
CA ARG A 14 -9.55 -2.20 -4.69
C ARG A 14 -8.31 -1.82 -3.86
N TYR A 15 -7.33 -2.71 -3.81
CA TYR A 15 -6.12 -2.52 -3.02
C TYR A 15 -4.94 -3.28 -3.63
N VAL A 16 -3.74 -2.92 -3.20
CA VAL A 16 -2.46 -3.57 -3.51
C VAL A 16 -1.81 -4.01 -2.21
N LEU A 17 -1.25 -5.21 -2.20
CA LEU A 17 -0.45 -5.75 -1.10
C LEU A 17 0.98 -5.99 -1.56
N ALA A 18 1.94 -5.71 -0.67
CA ALA A 18 3.34 -6.04 -0.87
C ALA A 18 3.97 -6.53 0.45
N TYR A 19 4.84 -7.52 0.34
CA TYR A 19 5.70 -7.96 1.44
C TYR A 19 7.08 -7.35 1.23
N VAL A 20 7.59 -6.68 2.25
CA VAL A 20 8.82 -5.90 2.19
C VAL A 20 9.71 -6.27 3.38
N SER A 21 11.00 -6.51 3.11
CA SER A 21 11.99 -6.71 4.17
C SER A 21 12.03 -5.49 5.10
N PRO A 22 12.10 -5.67 6.44
CA PRO A 22 12.18 -4.55 7.38
C PRO A 22 13.35 -3.59 7.12
N GLU A 23 14.45 -4.09 6.54
CA GLU A 23 15.67 -3.34 6.23
C GLU A 23 15.55 -2.53 4.93
N ASN A 24 14.48 -2.74 4.14
CA ASN A 24 14.26 -1.97 2.91
C ASN A 24 13.61 -0.63 3.22
N TYR A 25 14.35 0.23 3.93
CA TYR A 25 13.89 1.56 4.36
C TYR A 25 13.43 2.44 3.19
N LYS A 26 14.03 2.28 2.01
CA LYS A 26 13.63 3.02 0.80
C LYS A 26 12.22 2.64 0.36
N ALA A 27 11.91 1.35 0.27
CA ALA A 27 10.56 0.89 -0.09
C ALA A 27 9.53 1.29 0.96
N LEU A 28 9.85 1.15 2.24
CA LEU A 28 8.97 1.55 3.35
C LEU A 28 8.72 3.07 3.38
N ALA A 29 9.73 3.89 3.06
CA ALA A 29 9.57 5.34 2.96
C ALA A 29 8.64 5.74 1.81
N ILE A 30 8.77 5.08 0.65
CA ILE A 30 7.86 5.28 -0.48
C ILE A 30 6.43 4.89 -0.09
N ALA A 31 6.25 3.73 0.54
CA ALA A 31 4.95 3.25 1.00
C ALA A 31 4.28 4.24 1.96
N ARG A 32 5.01 4.81 2.92
CA ARG A 32 4.49 5.86 3.82
C ARG A 32 4.08 7.12 3.05
N LYS A 33 4.92 7.55 2.10
CA LYS A 33 4.67 8.76 1.32
C LYS A 33 3.39 8.68 0.49
N ILE A 34 3.04 7.50 0.00
CA ILE A 34 1.80 7.27 -0.76
C ILE A 34 0.60 6.97 0.13
N GLY A 35 0.74 6.95 1.45
CA GLY A 35 -0.36 6.70 2.39
C GLY A 35 -0.74 5.22 2.54
N ALA A 36 0.18 4.30 2.25
CA ALA A 36 -0.05 2.88 2.51
C ALA A 36 -0.01 2.56 4.01
N GLU A 37 -0.86 1.62 4.45
CA GLU A 37 -0.78 1.04 5.78
C GLU A 37 0.41 0.07 5.82
N ILE A 38 1.19 0.10 6.90
CA ILE A 38 2.37 -0.75 7.06
C ILE A 38 2.31 -1.44 8.42
N LYS A 39 2.35 -2.77 8.42
CA LYS A 39 2.45 -3.60 9.63
C LYS A 39 3.70 -4.45 9.56
N CYS A 40 4.63 -4.27 10.49
CA CYS A 40 5.90 -4.99 10.53
C CYS A 40 5.96 -5.98 11.69
N ARG A 41 6.35 -7.22 11.38
CA ARG A 41 6.89 -8.22 12.33
C ARG A 41 8.24 -8.70 11.77
N ASP A 42 8.36 -9.96 11.39
CA ASP A 42 9.54 -10.50 10.69
C ASP A 42 9.62 -10.02 9.23
N VAL A 43 8.47 -9.68 8.65
CA VAL A 43 8.30 -9.02 7.36
C VAL A 43 7.32 -7.86 7.51
N CYS A 44 7.49 -6.80 6.71
CA CYS A 44 6.54 -5.71 6.65
C CYS A 44 5.50 -5.99 5.56
N VAL A 45 4.23 -6.06 5.96
CA VAL A 45 3.09 -6.10 5.04
C VAL A 45 2.67 -4.66 4.77
N VAL A 46 2.68 -4.27 3.50
CA VAL A 46 2.26 -2.96 3.01
C VAL A 46 0.96 -3.12 2.26
N GLN A 47 -0.05 -2.34 2.65
CA GLN A 47 -1.37 -2.31 2.01
C GLN A 47 -1.66 -0.90 1.51
N TYR A 48 -1.95 -0.77 0.20
CA TYR A 48 -2.35 0.49 -0.40
C TYR A 48 -3.75 0.38 -1.02
N VAL A 49 -4.65 1.30 -0.67
CA VAL A 49 -6.02 1.34 -1.18
C VAL A 49 -6.07 2.22 -2.43
N LEU A 50 -6.69 1.71 -3.50
CA LEU A 50 -6.74 2.37 -4.82
C LEU A 50 -8.04 3.16 -5.06
N ALA A 51 -9.08 2.92 -4.26
CA ALA A 51 -10.39 3.56 -4.41
C ALA A 51 -10.39 4.98 -3.79
N GLU A 52 -10.97 5.94 -4.51
CA GLU A 52 -11.34 7.26 -3.94
C GLU A 52 -12.68 7.10 -3.24
N GLY A 53 -12.68 7.34 -1.94
CA GLY A 53 -13.79 7.02 -1.05
C GLY A 53 -13.18 6.41 0.19
N GLY A 54 -12.79 7.26 1.13
CA GLY A 54 -12.29 6.88 2.44
C GLY A 54 -13.38 6.15 3.23
N GLU A 55 -13.67 4.90 2.85
CA GLU A 55 -14.21 3.94 3.80
C GLU A 55 -13.05 3.62 4.73
N GLU A 56 -13.04 4.35 5.86
CA GLU A 56 -12.32 3.98 7.06
C GLU A 56 -12.32 2.46 7.17
N MET A 57 -11.12 1.87 7.26
CA MET A 57 -11.00 0.54 7.83
C MET A 57 -11.85 0.54 9.10
N CYS A 58 -12.86 -0.32 9.17
CA CYS A 58 -13.53 -0.59 10.43
C CYS A 58 -12.42 -0.93 11.45
N ARG A 59 -12.14 0.02 12.34
CA ARG A 59 -11.35 -0.22 13.54
C ARG A 59 -12.22 -1.12 14.40
N ARG A 60 -12.01 -2.43 14.30
CA ARG A 60 -12.45 -3.38 15.32
C ARG A 60 -11.37 -3.49 16.38
#